data_AF-A0A317IGA8-F1
#
_entry.id   AF-A0A317IGA8-F1
#
_cell.length_a   1.000
_cell.length_b   1.000
_cell.length_c   1.000
_cell.angle_alpha   90.00
_cell.angle_beta   90.00
_cell.angle_gamma   90.00
#
_symmetry.space_group_name_H-M   'P 1'
#
loop_
_entity.id
_entity.type
_entity.pdbx_description
1 polymer ?
#
loop_
_entity_poly.entity_id
_entity_poly.type
_entity_poly.pdbx_seq_one_letter_code
_entity_poly.pdbx_strand_id
1 'polypeptide(L)'
;MSRILTTIFALVAICGPLTPPAFSDTSKVGSPLPVEQEAKLRKATKAVRSGKPSKAAVKCQAALDSASDVAQCLAVAEATEKYGAPLMDVRRACLQKALTLGKNRDDFFQIALKARQYQFYEVTKSAIDFVIANANSDDELFDMAQKAQELGLSDLARMAMDKDYLQIKTVPDAILFAKRAEVLNMHDVVRKTIKDLIDDEPTTMGLCNLFNEVEPFQIPDLERYLLRRAVYAVKSVGDCKEVFEIAKKHGQPDIANLAAYRGRKMIQMQQSQDATTQTVLQAQEQQAANDLAKKHHNYVDGPGF
;
A
#
# COMPACT_ATOMS: atom_id res chain seq x y z
N MET A 1 38.13 39.69 34.45
CA MET A 1 36.92 39.77 35.27
C MET A 1 36.47 41.23 35.31
N SER A 2 35.17 41.45 35.08
CA SER A 2 34.37 42.64 35.46
C SER A 2 34.66 44.02 34.84
N ARG A 3 33.61 44.45 34.10
CA ARG A 3 32.91 45.74 34.17
C ARG A 3 33.31 46.86 33.21
N ILE A 4 32.58 46.80 32.09
CA ILE A 4 32.07 47.87 31.24
C ILE A 4 31.07 48.75 32.03
N LEU A 5 31.20 50.08 31.91
CA LEU A 5 30.20 51.17 32.09
C LEU A 5 31.03 52.47 32.09
N THR A 6 30.86 53.48 31.25
CA THR A 6 29.66 54.33 31.07
C THR A 6 29.99 55.40 30.02
N THR A 7 29.17 55.61 28.99
CA THR A 7 28.85 56.95 28.38
C THR A 7 27.82 56.77 27.25
N ILE A 8 26.54 57.08 27.52
CA ILE A 8 25.77 58.24 27.03
C ILE A 8 25.65 58.29 25.50
N PHE A 9 24.43 58.11 24.98
CA PHE A 9 23.81 59.05 24.04
C PHE A 9 22.30 58.82 23.98
N ALA A 10 21.55 59.86 24.34
CA ALA A 10 20.12 59.96 24.12
C ALA A 10 19.86 60.32 22.65
N LEU A 11 18.98 59.59 21.98
CA LEU A 11 18.35 60.06 20.75
C LEU A 11 16.83 59.92 20.89
N VAL A 12 16.20 61.08 21.05
CA VAL A 12 14.75 61.28 21.00
C VAL A 12 14.29 61.00 19.58
N ALA A 13 13.60 59.88 19.35
CA ALA A 13 12.94 59.60 18.08
C ALA A 13 11.50 60.16 18.13
N ILE A 14 11.30 61.22 17.36
CA ILE A 14 10.04 61.90 17.10
C ILE A 14 9.05 60.89 16.48
N CYS A 15 8.02 60.52 17.24
CA CYS A 15 6.86 59.80 16.72
C CYS A 15 5.97 60.75 15.91
N GLY A 16 6.19 60.83 14.60
CA GLY A 16 5.18 61.27 13.66
C GLY A 16 4.25 60.11 13.28
N PRO A 17 2.93 60.32 13.11
CA PRO A 17 2.05 59.27 12.61
C PRO A 17 2.37 59.00 11.13
N LEU A 18 3.09 57.90 10.88
CA LEU A 18 3.17 57.30 9.55
C LEU A 18 1.79 56.74 9.20
N THR A 19 0.96 57.56 8.54
CA THR A 19 -0.15 57.05 7.74
C THR A 19 0.43 56.06 6.72
N PRO A 20 0.06 54.77 6.72
CA PRO A 20 0.53 53.86 5.69
C PRO A 20 0.02 54.36 4.33
N PRO A 21 0.84 54.24 3.26
CA PRO A 21 0.46 54.66 1.94
C PRO A 21 -0.83 53.94 1.54
N ALA A 22 -1.73 54.69 0.89
CA ALA A 22 -2.89 54.13 0.23
C ALA A 22 -2.41 53.07 -0.76
N PHE A 23 -2.61 51.79 -0.41
CA PHE A 23 -2.35 50.69 -1.32
C PHE A 23 -3.26 50.84 -2.53
N SER A 24 -2.62 51.00 -3.69
CA SER A 24 -3.25 50.99 -4.99
C SER A 24 -3.98 49.67 -5.23
N ASP A 25 -4.97 49.75 -6.10
CA ASP A 25 -5.97 48.73 -6.39
C ASP A 25 -5.41 47.57 -7.24
N THR A 26 -4.29 46.99 -6.82
CA THR A 26 -3.73 45.82 -7.50
C THR A 26 -4.38 44.56 -6.94
N SER A 27 -5.26 43.94 -7.74
CA SER A 27 -5.58 42.53 -7.58
C SER A 27 -4.29 41.76 -7.40
N LYS A 28 -4.24 40.79 -6.49
CA LYS A 28 -3.04 39.94 -6.40
C LYS A 28 -2.87 39.29 -7.77
N VAL A 29 -1.79 39.59 -8.47
CA VAL A 29 -1.47 38.95 -9.76
C VAL A 29 -1.55 37.44 -9.55
N GLY A 30 -2.48 36.78 -10.24
CA GLY A 30 -2.73 35.33 -10.11
C GLY A 30 -3.81 34.90 -9.10
N SER A 31 -4.61 35.79 -8.50
CA SER A 31 -5.76 35.37 -7.69
C SER A 31 -6.89 34.81 -8.58
N PRO A 32 -7.49 33.65 -8.24
CA PRO A 32 -8.65 33.12 -8.96
C PRO A 32 -9.96 33.86 -8.59
N LEU A 33 -9.89 34.85 -7.70
CA LEU A 33 -11.06 35.54 -7.17
C LEU A 33 -11.45 36.72 -8.06
N PRO A 34 -12.75 36.88 -8.40
CA PRO A 34 -13.26 38.10 -8.99
C PRO A 34 -12.99 39.35 -8.12
N VAL A 35 -12.86 40.50 -8.77
CA VAL A 35 -12.55 41.80 -8.13
C VAL A 35 -13.49 42.11 -6.95
N GLU A 36 -14.78 41.78 -7.08
CA GLU A 36 -15.76 41.99 -6.01
C GLU A 36 -15.49 41.12 -4.78
N GLN A 37 -15.07 39.86 -4.97
CA GLN A 37 -14.72 38.96 -3.89
C GLN A 37 -13.42 39.42 -3.21
N GLU A 38 -12.42 39.84 -3.99
CA GLU A 38 -11.20 40.43 -3.44
C GLU A 38 -11.52 41.68 -2.59
N ALA A 39 -12.40 42.56 -3.05
CA ALA A 39 -12.81 43.74 -2.30
C ALA A 39 -13.47 43.38 -0.96
N LYS A 40 -14.27 42.31 -0.92
CA LYS A 40 -14.85 41.76 0.33
C LYS A 40 -13.76 41.24 1.27
N LEU A 41 -12.76 40.50 0.75
CA LEU A 41 -11.64 39.99 1.55
C LEU A 41 -10.70 41.08 2.06
N ARG A 42 -10.46 42.15 1.29
CA ARG A 42 -9.72 43.34 1.75
C ARG A 42 -10.44 44.02 2.91
N LYS A 43 -11.78 44.16 2.83
CA LYS A 43 -12.61 44.67 3.93
C LYS A 43 -12.57 43.75 5.15
N ALA A 44 -12.62 42.44 4.95
CA ALA A 44 -12.47 41.45 6.03
C ALA A 44 -11.11 41.59 6.73
N THR A 45 -10.01 41.70 5.96
CA THR A 45 -8.65 41.92 6.47
C THR A 45 -8.56 43.18 7.34
N LYS A 46 -9.13 44.30 6.87
CA LYS A 46 -9.19 45.55 7.67
C LYS A 46 -9.95 45.34 8.98
N ALA A 47 -11.07 44.62 8.94
CA ALA A 47 -11.87 44.33 10.14
C ALA A 47 -11.12 43.46 11.16
N VAL A 48 -10.41 42.41 10.72
CA VAL A 48 -9.58 41.59 11.63
C VAL A 48 -8.48 42.42 12.27
N ARG A 49 -7.74 43.21 11.48
CA ARG A 49 -6.66 44.09 12.01
C ARG A 49 -7.18 45.13 12.99
N SER A 50 -8.44 45.54 12.86
CA SER A 50 -9.11 46.45 13.79
C SER A 50 -9.68 45.77 15.05
N GLY A 51 -9.38 44.49 15.28
CA GLY A 51 -9.86 43.73 16.45
C GLY A 51 -11.34 43.33 16.37
N LYS A 52 -11.93 43.30 15.17
CA LYS A 52 -13.35 42.97 14.94
C LYS A 52 -13.51 41.68 14.11
N PRO A 53 -13.10 40.51 14.64
CA PRO A 53 -13.12 39.25 13.90
C PRO A 53 -14.52 38.80 13.49
N SER A 54 -15.55 39.07 14.31
CA SER A 54 -16.95 38.76 13.96
C SER A 54 -17.41 39.48 12.69
N LYS A 55 -17.06 40.77 12.53
CA LYS A 55 -17.35 41.52 11.31
C LYS A 55 -16.55 41.00 10.11
N ALA A 56 -15.31 40.58 10.33
CA ALA A 56 -14.50 39.97 9.29
C ALA A 56 -15.09 38.63 8.82
N ALA A 57 -15.54 37.79 9.74
CA ALA A 57 -16.16 36.50 9.44
C ALA A 57 -17.37 36.67 8.51
N VAL A 58 -18.26 37.63 8.79
CA VAL A 58 -19.40 37.96 7.91
C VAL A 58 -18.96 38.37 6.50
N LYS A 59 -17.87 39.12 6.38
CA LYS A 59 -17.35 39.54 5.06
C LYS A 59 -16.67 38.41 4.30
N CYS A 60 -15.98 37.50 5.00
CA CYS A 60 -15.44 36.30 4.40
C CYS A 60 -16.56 35.33 3.97
N GLN A 61 -17.59 35.16 4.80
CA GLN A 61 -18.76 34.35 4.45
C GLN A 61 -19.45 34.90 3.21
N ALA A 62 -19.68 36.22 3.14
CA ALA A 62 -20.26 36.84 1.95
C ALA A 62 -19.38 36.73 0.69
N ALA A 63 -18.06 36.52 0.83
CA ALA A 63 -17.17 36.20 -0.29
C ALA A 63 -17.29 34.72 -0.68
N LEU A 64 -17.33 33.83 0.32
CA LEU A 64 -17.54 32.40 0.17
C LEU A 64 -18.89 32.09 -0.49
N ASP A 65 -19.98 32.75 -0.12
CA ASP A 65 -21.31 32.53 -0.68
C ASP A 65 -21.32 32.79 -2.19
N SER A 66 -20.56 33.80 -2.64
CA SER A 66 -20.37 34.12 -4.07
C SER A 66 -19.36 33.23 -4.80
N ALA A 67 -18.62 32.36 -4.11
CA ALA A 67 -17.63 31.48 -4.73
C ALA A 67 -18.32 30.38 -5.56
N SER A 68 -17.94 30.24 -6.84
CA SER A 68 -18.58 29.33 -7.79
C SER A 68 -17.82 28.03 -8.06
N ASP A 69 -16.55 27.97 -7.66
CA ASP A 69 -15.67 26.83 -7.90
C ASP A 69 -14.74 26.56 -6.70
N VAL A 70 -14.02 25.44 -6.77
CA VAL A 70 -13.10 24.99 -5.72
C VAL A 70 -11.96 25.97 -5.53
N ALA A 71 -11.36 26.48 -6.61
CA ALA A 71 -10.23 27.39 -6.54
C ALA A 71 -10.57 28.69 -5.80
N GLN A 72 -11.76 29.26 -6.05
CA GLN A 72 -12.26 30.43 -5.33
C GLN A 72 -12.49 30.11 -3.84
N CYS A 73 -13.10 28.96 -3.52
CA CYS A 73 -13.30 28.55 -2.12
C CYS A 73 -11.96 28.41 -1.37
N LEU A 74 -10.96 27.78 -2.00
CA LEU A 74 -9.63 27.60 -1.42
C LEU A 74 -8.87 28.94 -1.29
N ALA A 75 -9.04 29.86 -2.24
CA ALA A 75 -8.42 31.19 -2.16
C ALA A 75 -9.03 32.03 -1.02
N VAL A 76 -10.34 31.92 -0.76
CA VAL A 76 -10.97 32.53 0.42
C VAL A 76 -10.40 31.89 1.69
N ALA A 77 -10.28 30.55 1.74
CA ALA A 77 -9.71 29.84 2.90
C ALA A 77 -8.27 30.30 3.20
N GLU A 78 -7.42 30.40 2.19
CA GLU A 78 -6.02 30.85 2.30
C GLU A 78 -5.93 32.29 2.82
N ALA A 79 -6.82 33.18 2.37
CA ALA A 79 -6.86 34.56 2.87
C ALA A 79 -7.13 34.64 4.38
N THR A 80 -7.80 33.64 4.96
CA THR A 80 -8.06 33.56 6.40
C THR A 80 -6.93 32.93 7.22
N GLU A 81 -5.97 32.26 6.59
CA GLU A 81 -4.91 31.47 7.25
C GLU A 81 -4.09 32.31 8.23
N LYS A 82 -3.69 33.50 7.79
CA LYS A 82 -2.79 34.41 8.52
C LYS A 82 -3.35 34.96 9.83
N TYR A 83 -4.65 34.78 10.08
CA TYR A 83 -5.34 35.37 11.22
C TYR A 83 -5.63 34.36 12.34
N GLY A 84 -5.27 33.08 12.18
CA GLY A 84 -5.35 32.07 13.23
C GLY A 84 -6.78 31.69 13.65
N ALA A 85 -6.97 31.44 14.95
CA ALA A 85 -8.21 30.92 15.55
C ALA A 85 -9.51 31.68 15.22
N PRO A 86 -9.56 33.04 15.20
CA PRO A 86 -10.79 33.79 15.02
C PRO A 86 -11.53 33.57 13.68
N LEU A 87 -10.89 32.98 12.67
CA LEU A 87 -11.49 32.69 11.37
C LEU A 87 -11.50 31.19 11.02
N MET A 88 -11.28 30.30 12.01
CA MET A 88 -11.26 28.87 11.77
C MET A 88 -12.59 28.34 11.23
N ASP A 89 -13.73 28.80 11.76
CA ASP A 89 -15.04 28.34 11.29
C ASP A 89 -15.33 28.74 9.85
N VAL A 90 -14.90 29.94 9.45
CA VAL A 90 -14.98 30.41 8.07
C VAL A 90 -14.12 29.52 7.17
N ARG A 91 -12.91 29.17 7.61
CA ARG A 91 -12.01 28.29 6.85
C ARG A 91 -12.59 26.90 6.67
N ARG A 92 -13.17 26.33 7.74
CA ARG A 92 -13.91 25.07 7.69
C ARG A 92 -15.07 25.16 6.68
N ALA A 93 -15.88 26.21 6.74
CA ALA A 93 -17.00 26.42 5.81
C ALA A 93 -16.51 26.53 4.35
N CYS A 94 -15.37 27.18 4.11
CA CYS A 94 -14.78 27.26 2.77
C CYS A 94 -14.45 25.88 2.21
N LEU A 95 -13.81 25.02 3.01
CA LEU A 95 -13.47 23.67 2.59
C LEU A 95 -14.69 22.77 2.44
N GLN A 96 -15.69 22.92 3.32
CA GLN A 96 -16.96 22.19 3.20
C GLN A 96 -17.70 22.57 1.91
N LYS A 97 -17.74 23.86 1.55
CA LYS A 97 -18.29 24.29 0.27
C LYS A 97 -17.46 23.74 -0.90
N ALA A 98 -16.12 23.76 -0.78
CA ALA A 98 -15.24 23.20 -1.80
C ALA A 98 -15.52 21.71 -2.04
N LEU A 99 -15.75 20.91 -0.99
CA LEU A 99 -16.17 19.50 -1.12
C LEU A 99 -17.44 19.35 -1.95
N THR A 100 -18.44 20.21 -1.76
CA THR A 100 -19.69 20.16 -2.53
C THR A 100 -19.54 20.59 -3.99
N LEU A 101 -18.52 21.40 -4.29
CA LEU A 101 -18.26 21.92 -5.64
C LEU A 101 -17.23 21.09 -6.41
N GLY A 102 -16.48 20.21 -5.73
CA GLY A 102 -15.47 19.35 -6.34
C GLY A 102 -16.08 18.42 -7.38
N LYS A 103 -15.46 18.37 -8.56
CA LYS A 103 -15.96 17.57 -9.70
C LYS A 103 -14.98 16.49 -10.13
N ASN A 104 -13.69 16.77 -10.00
CA ASN A 104 -12.63 15.89 -10.47
C ASN A 104 -11.70 15.49 -9.31
N ARG A 105 -10.90 14.45 -9.53
CA ARG A 105 -9.97 13.91 -8.53
C ARG A 105 -8.99 14.96 -8.01
N ASP A 106 -8.48 15.82 -8.88
CA ASP A 106 -7.48 16.82 -8.52
C ASP A 106 -8.06 17.90 -7.58
N ASP A 107 -9.33 18.28 -7.76
CA ASP A 107 -10.05 19.16 -6.83
C ASP A 107 -10.03 18.57 -5.41
N PHE A 108 -10.39 17.30 -5.28
CA PHE A 108 -10.42 16.63 -3.98
C PHE A 108 -9.04 16.44 -3.37
N PHE A 109 -7.99 16.22 -4.17
CA PHE A 109 -6.60 16.24 -3.67
C PHE A 109 -6.21 17.60 -3.10
N GLN A 110 -6.53 18.69 -3.80
CA GLN A 110 -6.26 20.05 -3.32
C GLN A 110 -7.03 20.35 -2.04
N ILE A 111 -8.31 19.94 -1.97
CA ILE A 111 -9.13 20.08 -0.77
C ILE A 111 -8.54 19.28 0.38
N ALA A 112 -8.14 18.03 0.17
CA ALA A 112 -7.54 17.18 1.20
C ALA A 112 -6.24 17.77 1.75
N LEU A 113 -5.37 18.27 0.85
CA LEU A 113 -4.10 18.90 1.21
C LEU A 113 -4.32 20.15 2.05
N LYS A 114 -5.21 21.05 1.62
CA LYS A 114 -5.54 22.28 2.35
C LYS A 114 -6.24 21.99 3.67
N ALA A 115 -7.18 21.04 3.69
CA ALA A 115 -7.84 20.61 4.92
C ALA A 115 -6.84 20.06 5.94
N ARG A 116 -5.85 19.28 5.50
CA ARG A 116 -4.80 18.74 6.37
C ARG A 116 -3.88 19.84 6.89
N GLN A 117 -3.46 20.77 6.04
CA GLN A 117 -2.69 21.96 6.44
C GLN A 117 -3.41 22.76 7.54
N TYR A 118 -4.74 22.81 7.48
CA TYR A 118 -5.59 23.48 8.46
C TYR A 118 -6.08 22.60 9.61
N GLN A 119 -5.65 21.34 9.67
CA GLN A 119 -6.01 20.37 10.71
C GLN A 119 -7.52 20.06 10.78
N PHE A 120 -8.24 20.16 9.66
CA PHE A 120 -9.65 19.75 9.53
C PHE A 120 -9.75 18.30 9.04
N TYR A 121 -9.43 17.37 9.93
CA TYR A 121 -9.37 15.94 9.62
C TYR A 121 -10.69 15.37 9.09
N GLU A 122 -11.83 15.92 9.51
CA GLU A 122 -13.16 15.54 9.02
C GLU A 122 -13.34 15.82 7.52
N VAL A 123 -12.82 16.96 7.07
CA VAL A 123 -12.86 17.38 5.66
C VAL A 123 -11.81 16.61 4.86
N THR A 124 -10.60 16.44 5.42
CA THR A 124 -9.55 15.61 4.80
C THR A 124 -10.06 14.20 4.53
N LYS A 125 -10.69 13.58 5.53
CA LYS A 125 -11.28 12.25 5.39
C LYS A 125 -12.36 12.23 4.30
N SER A 126 -13.29 13.17 4.31
CA SER A 126 -14.38 13.22 3.31
C SER A 126 -13.85 13.37 1.88
N ALA A 127 -12.80 14.18 1.67
CA ALA A 127 -12.15 14.33 0.37
C ALA A 127 -11.46 13.03 -0.07
N ILE A 128 -10.73 12.39 0.84
CA ILE A 128 -10.03 11.12 0.63
C ILE A 128 -11.03 10.00 0.28
N ASP A 129 -12.10 9.86 1.06
CA ASP A 129 -13.13 8.84 0.86
C ASP A 129 -13.77 8.98 -0.52
N PHE A 130 -14.03 10.21 -0.98
CA PHE A 130 -14.53 10.45 -2.33
C PHE A 130 -13.54 10.01 -3.41
N VAL A 131 -12.25 10.36 -3.26
CA VAL A 131 -11.21 10.02 -4.24
C VAL A 131 -11.07 8.50 -4.35
N ILE A 132 -11.00 7.79 -3.23
CA ILE A 132 -10.88 6.32 -3.20
C ILE A 132 -12.14 5.65 -3.74
N ALA A 133 -13.33 6.13 -3.38
CA ALA A 133 -14.59 5.53 -3.81
C ALA A 133 -14.75 5.54 -5.35
N ASN A 134 -14.24 6.58 -6.02
CA ASN A 134 -14.42 6.75 -7.46
C ASN A 134 -13.34 6.10 -8.33
N ALA A 135 -12.21 5.66 -7.77
CA ALA A 135 -11.19 4.95 -8.55
C ALA A 135 -11.52 3.46 -8.64
N ASN A 136 -11.63 2.92 -9.85
CA ASN A 136 -12.13 1.56 -10.07
C ASN A 136 -11.18 0.67 -10.86
N SER A 137 -10.04 1.19 -11.32
CA SER A 137 -9.01 0.38 -11.95
C SER A 137 -7.71 0.39 -11.14
N ASP A 138 -6.95 -0.68 -11.30
CA ASP A 138 -5.65 -0.87 -10.63
C ASP A 138 -4.68 0.27 -10.97
N ASP A 139 -4.66 0.71 -12.23
CA ASP A 139 -3.82 1.82 -12.68
C ASP A 139 -4.26 3.16 -12.06
N GLU A 140 -5.57 3.42 -11.94
CA GLU A 140 -6.08 4.62 -11.29
C GLU A 140 -5.73 4.66 -9.80
N LEU A 141 -5.77 3.51 -9.13
CA LEU A 141 -5.44 3.37 -7.71
C LEU A 141 -3.95 3.51 -7.47
N PHE A 142 -3.10 2.93 -8.33
CA PHE A 142 -1.66 3.11 -8.25
C PHE A 142 -1.24 4.56 -8.52
N ASP A 143 -1.76 5.18 -9.60
CA ASP A 143 -1.52 6.61 -9.89
C ASP A 143 -1.96 7.51 -8.73
N MET A 144 -3.09 7.17 -8.11
CA MET A 144 -3.57 7.88 -6.92
C MET A 144 -2.63 7.70 -5.74
N ALA A 145 -2.13 6.49 -5.49
CA ALA A 145 -1.21 6.23 -4.41
C ALA A 145 0.11 6.99 -4.59
N GLN A 146 0.64 7.02 -5.82
CA GLN A 146 1.83 7.79 -6.16
C GLN A 146 1.62 9.29 -5.91
N LYS A 147 0.54 9.88 -6.47
CA LYS A 147 0.21 11.30 -6.25
C LYS A 147 0.00 11.63 -4.77
N ALA A 148 -0.67 10.74 -4.04
CA ALA A 148 -0.87 10.91 -2.60
C ALA A 148 0.47 10.93 -1.85
N GLN A 149 1.40 10.05 -2.21
CA GLN A 149 2.74 10.01 -1.62
C GLN A 149 3.55 11.28 -1.95
N GLU A 150 3.50 11.77 -3.19
CA GLU A 150 4.13 13.04 -3.61
C GLU A 150 3.61 14.24 -2.83
N LEU A 151 2.30 14.24 -2.49
CA LEU A 151 1.65 15.27 -1.68
C LEU A 151 1.79 15.03 -0.16
N GLY A 152 2.51 13.99 0.25
CA GLY A 152 2.71 13.62 1.65
C GLY A 152 1.48 13.03 2.34
N LEU A 153 0.41 12.72 1.61
CA LEU A 153 -0.84 12.08 2.08
C LEU A 153 -0.69 10.55 2.17
N SER A 154 0.26 10.07 2.97
CA SER A 154 0.58 8.63 3.06
C SER A 154 -0.60 7.74 3.47
N ASP A 155 -1.54 8.25 4.27
CA ASP A 155 -2.76 7.51 4.64
C ASP A 155 -3.64 7.21 3.41
N LEU A 156 -3.80 8.19 2.52
CA LEU A 156 -4.53 8.02 1.26
C LEU A 156 -3.78 7.07 0.32
N ALA A 157 -2.45 7.20 0.24
CA ALA A 157 -1.65 6.30 -0.56
C ALA A 157 -1.85 4.84 -0.12
N ARG A 158 -1.83 4.60 1.20
CA ARG A 158 -2.08 3.28 1.77
C ARG A 158 -3.49 2.78 1.50
N MET A 159 -4.51 3.61 1.70
CA MET A 159 -5.90 3.19 1.44
C MET A 159 -6.16 2.87 -0.04
N ALA A 160 -5.52 3.59 -0.97
CA ALA A 160 -5.58 3.28 -2.39
C ALA A 160 -4.93 1.92 -2.71
N MET A 161 -3.75 1.65 -2.17
CA MET A 161 -3.06 0.36 -2.31
C MET A 161 -3.83 -0.77 -1.63
N ASP A 162 -4.46 -0.54 -0.48
CA ASP A 162 -5.30 -1.54 0.19
C ASP A 162 -6.53 -1.88 -0.66
N LYS A 163 -7.13 -0.90 -1.35
CA LYS A 163 -8.24 -1.13 -2.28
C LYS A 163 -7.79 -1.89 -3.53
N ASP A 164 -6.61 -1.57 -4.07
CA ASP A 164 -6.00 -2.28 -5.21
C ASP A 164 -5.71 -3.74 -4.85
N TYR A 165 -5.15 -3.97 -3.64
CA TYR A 165 -4.89 -5.31 -3.12
C TYR A 165 -6.14 -6.21 -3.10
N LEU A 166 -7.31 -5.66 -2.78
CA LEU A 166 -8.57 -6.41 -2.76
C LEU A 166 -9.06 -6.84 -4.15
N GLN A 167 -8.52 -6.29 -5.23
CA GLN A 167 -8.90 -6.60 -6.60
C GLN A 167 -8.04 -7.70 -7.22
N ILE A 168 -6.91 -8.03 -6.59
CA ILE A 168 -5.96 -9.05 -7.04
C ILE A 168 -6.60 -10.43 -7.03
N LYS A 169 -6.48 -11.14 -8.17
CA LYS A 169 -7.04 -12.50 -8.34
C LYS A 169 -6.04 -13.53 -8.81
N THR A 170 -4.87 -13.11 -9.29
CA THR A 170 -3.87 -14.00 -9.87
C THR A 170 -2.50 -13.75 -9.28
N VAL A 171 -1.63 -14.77 -9.34
CA VAL A 171 -0.25 -14.68 -8.86
C VAL A 171 0.54 -13.58 -9.61
N PRO A 172 0.49 -13.49 -10.96
CA PRO A 172 1.15 -12.39 -11.67
C PRO A 172 0.71 -11.00 -11.22
N ASP A 173 -0.59 -10.80 -10.99
CA ASP A 173 -1.13 -9.51 -10.54
C ASP A 173 -0.62 -9.18 -9.13
N ALA A 174 -0.52 -10.17 -8.24
CA ALA A 174 0.02 -9.98 -6.90
C ALA A 174 1.51 -9.62 -6.90
N ILE A 175 2.31 -10.23 -7.79
CA ILE A 175 3.71 -9.87 -7.97
C ILE A 175 3.85 -8.45 -8.54
N LEU A 176 3.01 -8.08 -9.52
CA LEU A 176 2.98 -6.72 -10.05
C LEU A 176 2.61 -5.70 -8.97
N PHE A 177 1.60 -6.00 -8.16
CA PHE A 177 1.20 -5.18 -7.02
C PHE A 177 2.33 -5.03 -6.00
N ALA A 178 3.03 -6.10 -5.65
CA ALA A 178 4.17 -6.04 -4.74
C ALA A 178 5.29 -5.13 -5.30
N LYS A 179 5.61 -5.23 -6.60
CA LYS A 179 6.57 -4.33 -7.26
C LYS A 179 6.12 -2.86 -7.19
N ARG A 180 4.83 -2.60 -7.41
CA ARG A 180 4.21 -1.26 -7.28
C ARG A 180 4.33 -0.72 -5.85
N ALA A 181 4.01 -1.53 -4.85
CA ALA A 181 4.12 -1.15 -3.44
C ALA A 181 5.58 -0.88 -3.01
N GLU A 182 6.54 -1.64 -3.56
CA GLU A 182 7.97 -1.42 -3.32
C GLU A 182 8.45 -0.06 -3.85
N VAL A 183 8.02 0.35 -5.04
CA VAL A 183 8.33 1.68 -5.61
C VAL A 183 7.83 2.80 -4.70
N LEU A 184 6.72 2.59 -3.99
CA LEU A 184 6.16 3.53 -3.02
C LEU A 184 6.79 3.43 -1.62
N ASN A 185 7.82 2.59 -1.44
CA ASN A 185 8.48 2.27 -0.17
C ASN A 185 7.52 1.70 0.90
N MET A 186 6.47 0.98 0.48
CA MET A 186 5.50 0.35 1.38
C MET A 186 5.90 -1.09 1.71
N HIS A 187 7.04 -1.26 2.37
CA HIS A 187 7.63 -2.59 2.61
C HIS A 187 6.72 -3.54 3.39
N ASP A 188 5.85 -3.03 4.27
CA ASP A 188 4.90 -3.84 5.00
C ASP A 188 3.78 -4.40 4.11
N VAL A 189 3.34 -3.63 3.11
CA VAL A 189 2.38 -4.06 2.08
C VAL A 189 3.02 -5.11 1.16
N VAL A 190 4.27 -4.90 0.75
CA VAL A 190 5.06 -5.89 0.00
C VAL A 190 5.14 -7.19 0.80
N ARG A 191 5.59 -7.13 2.05
CA ARG A 191 5.76 -8.30 2.90
C ARG A 191 4.46 -9.06 3.11
N LYS A 192 3.34 -8.34 3.32
CA LYS A 192 2.01 -8.94 3.45
C LYS A 192 1.64 -9.69 2.16
N THR A 193 1.73 -9.03 1.01
CA THR A 193 1.37 -9.62 -0.29
C THR A 193 2.16 -10.89 -0.59
N ILE A 194 3.48 -10.83 -0.42
CA ILE A 194 4.35 -11.98 -0.68
C ILE A 194 4.05 -13.13 0.29
N LYS A 195 3.80 -12.82 1.56
CA LYS A 195 3.43 -13.85 2.54
C LYS A 195 2.10 -14.51 2.16
N ASP A 196 1.11 -13.73 1.75
CA ASP A 196 -0.21 -14.25 1.36
C ASP A 196 -0.09 -15.13 0.10
N LEU A 197 0.74 -14.74 -0.88
CA LEU A 197 1.07 -15.59 -2.04
C LEU A 197 1.71 -16.91 -1.67
N ILE A 198 2.67 -16.88 -0.74
CA ILE A 198 3.28 -18.10 -0.21
C ILE A 198 2.19 -18.96 0.43
N ASP A 199 1.34 -18.36 1.29
CA ASP A 199 0.20 -18.98 1.99
C ASP A 199 -0.80 -19.68 1.10
N ASP A 200 -1.14 -19.06 -0.01
CA ASP A 200 -2.13 -19.58 -0.95
C ASP A 200 -1.60 -20.69 -1.87
N GLU A 201 -0.29 -20.83 -2.07
CA GLU A 201 0.28 -21.86 -2.93
C GLU A 201 0.42 -23.22 -2.19
N PRO A 202 -0.31 -24.28 -2.64
CA PRO A 202 -0.32 -25.55 -1.92
C PRO A 202 0.75 -26.54 -2.35
N THR A 203 1.41 -26.34 -3.49
CA THR A 203 2.33 -27.33 -4.09
C THR A 203 3.79 -26.96 -3.92
N THR A 204 4.66 -27.96 -3.75
CA THR A 204 6.12 -27.70 -3.71
C THR A 204 6.62 -27.08 -5.00
N MET A 205 6.20 -27.60 -6.16
CA MET A 205 6.61 -27.07 -7.47
C MET A 205 6.15 -25.61 -7.65
N GLY A 206 4.92 -25.28 -7.27
CA GLY A 206 4.43 -23.91 -7.30
C GLY A 206 5.22 -22.99 -6.37
N LEU A 207 5.52 -23.44 -5.15
CA LEU A 207 6.37 -22.68 -4.21
C LEU A 207 7.79 -22.46 -4.76
N CYS A 208 8.41 -23.50 -5.34
CA CYS A 208 9.72 -23.40 -5.97
C CYS A 208 9.73 -22.44 -7.17
N ASN A 209 8.69 -22.45 -7.99
CA ASN A 209 8.53 -21.50 -9.09
C ASN A 209 8.37 -20.07 -8.56
N LEU A 210 7.55 -19.88 -7.53
CA LEU A 210 7.32 -18.59 -6.88
C LEU A 210 8.61 -18.01 -6.28
N PHE A 211 9.56 -18.85 -5.85
CA PHE A 211 10.82 -18.39 -5.28
C PHE A 211 11.56 -17.39 -6.18
N ASN A 212 11.62 -17.64 -7.49
CA ASN A 212 12.32 -16.77 -8.43
C ASN A 212 11.65 -15.39 -8.59
N GLU A 213 10.34 -15.30 -8.33
CA GLU A 213 9.60 -14.04 -8.35
C GLU A 213 9.71 -13.28 -7.02
N VAL A 214 9.99 -14.01 -5.93
CA VAL A 214 10.13 -13.45 -4.56
C VAL A 214 11.56 -13.00 -4.27
N GLU A 215 12.57 -13.70 -4.76
CA GLU A 215 14.01 -13.41 -4.58
C GLU A 215 14.37 -11.92 -4.87
N PRO A 216 13.83 -11.25 -5.92
CA PRO A 216 14.15 -9.86 -6.20
C PRO A 216 13.79 -8.86 -5.10
N PHE A 217 12.79 -9.18 -4.26
CA PHE A 217 12.37 -8.30 -3.15
C PHE A 217 13.34 -8.35 -1.96
N GLN A 218 14.27 -9.32 -1.94
CA GLN A 218 15.31 -9.45 -0.91
C GLN A 218 14.73 -9.44 0.52
N ILE A 219 13.78 -10.33 0.79
CA ILE A 219 13.11 -10.49 2.09
C ILE A 219 13.49 -11.86 2.67
N PRO A 220 14.66 -11.99 3.34
CA PRO A 220 15.27 -13.29 3.63
C PRO A 220 14.41 -14.19 4.52
N ASP A 221 13.62 -13.60 5.40
CA ASP A 221 12.71 -14.33 6.28
C ASP A 221 11.53 -14.94 5.50
N LEU A 222 11.03 -14.27 4.45
CA LEU A 222 9.99 -14.82 3.56
C LEU A 222 10.56 -15.84 2.58
N GLU A 223 11.77 -15.63 2.05
CA GLU A 223 12.47 -16.64 1.23
C GLU A 223 12.66 -17.94 2.03
N ARG A 224 13.12 -17.82 3.28
CA ARG A 224 13.27 -18.96 4.18
C ARG A 224 11.91 -19.59 4.51
N TYR A 225 10.87 -18.79 4.73
CA TYR A 225 9.52 -19.27 5.01
C TYR A 225 8.95 -20.08 3.84
N LEU A 226 9.09 -19.56 2.61
CA LEU A 226 8.69 -20.20 1.36
C LEU A 226 9.38 -21.57 1.23
N LEU A 227 10.70 -21.62 1.33
CA LEU A 227 11.45 -22.88 1.18
C LEU A 227 11.10 -23.88 2.27
N ARG A 228 10.89 -23.42 3.50
CA ARG A 228 10.45 -24.28 4.60
C ARG A 228 9.11 -24.93 4.26
N ARG A 229 8.14 -24.16 3.75
CA ARG A 229 6.84 -24.71 3.33
C ARG A 229 6.96 -25.65 2.13
N ALA A 230 7.83 -25.31 1.17
CA ALA A 230 8.11 -26.15 0.02
C ALA A 230 8.58 -27.55 0.44
N VAL A 231 9.51 -27.65 1.41
CA VAL A 231 9.97 -28.94 1.98
C VAL A 231 8.85 -29.73 2.67
N TYR A 232 7.92 -29.05 3.35
CA TYR A 232 6.81 -29.72 4.03
C TYR A 232 5.73 -30.22 3.07
N ALA A 233 5.59 -29.59 1.89
CA ALA A 233 4.62 -29.96 0.86
C ALA A 233 5.10 -31.05 -0.11
N VAL A 234 6.35 -31.51 0.01
CA VAL A 234 6.98 -32.47 -0.92
C VAL A 234 6.17 -33.76 -1.02
N LYS A 235 5.88 -34.19 -2.25
CA LYS A 235 5.23 -35.47 -2.57
C LYS A 235 6.11 -36.41 -3.37
N SER A 236 7.17 -35.92 -4.02
CA SER A 236 8.05 -36.72 -4.86
C SER A 236 9.54 -36.56 -4.52
N VAL A 237 10.37 -37.49 -5.00
CA VAL A 237 11.84 -37.37 -4.94
C VAL A 237 12.31 -36.19 -5.79
N GLY A 238 11.62 -35.88 -6.89
CA GLY A 238 11.88 -34.71 -7.73
C GLY A 238 11.72 -33.41 -6.94
N ASP A 239 10.62 -33.28 -6.22
CA ASP A 239 10.33 -32.12 -5.35
C ASP A 239 11.44 -31.94 -4.30
N CYS A 240 11.88 -33.05 -3.68
CA CYS A 240 12.99 -33.00 -2.71
C CYS A 240 14.26 -32.45 -3.33
N LYS A 241 14.58 -32.88 -4.55
CA LYS A 241 15.78 -32.44 -5.28
C LYS A 241 15.70 -30.95 -5.61
N GLU A 242 14.55 -30.49 -6.09
CA GLU A 242 14.34 -29.09 -6.44
C GLU A 242 14.52 -28.17 -5.22
N VAL A 243 13.85 -28.48 -4.11
CA VAL A 243 13.99 -27.69 -2.88
C VAL A 243 15.41 -27.75 -2.32
N PHE A 244 16.08 -28.90 -2.42
CA PHE A 244 17.48 -29.04 -2.02
C PHE A 244 18.41 -28.10 -2.79
N GLU A 245 18.30 -28.07 -4.12
CA GLU A 245 19.17 -27.23 -4.95
C GLU A 245 18.94 -25.73 -4.67
N ILE A 246 17.67 -25.30 -4.56
CA ILE A 246 17.36 -23.90 -4.25
C ILE A 246 17.86 -23.54 -2.84
N ALA A 247 17.59 -24.36 -1.83
CA ALA A 247 18.04 -24.09 -0.46
C ALA A 247 19.56 -24.06 -0.33
N LYS A 248 20.28 -24.94 -1.05
CA LYS A 248 21.74 -24.97 -1.08
C LYS A 248 22.31 -23.71 -1.74
N LYS A 249 21.76 -23.28 -2.88
CA LYS A 249 22.18 -22.06 -3.58
C LYS A 249 22.08 -20.83 -2.68
N HIS A 250 21.04 -20.74 -1.85
CA HIS A 250 20.76 -19.59 -0.97
C HIS A 250 21.28 -19.76 0.47
N GLY A 251 22.17 -20.74 0.71
CA GLY A 251 22.81 -20.88 2.02
C GLY A 251 21.86 -21.24 3.17
N GLN A 252 20.82 -22.04 2.90
CA GLN A 252 19.86 -22.54 3.89
C GLN A 252 20.13 -24.03 4.22
N PRO A 253 21.23 -24.36 4.93
CA PRO A 253 21.73 -25.73 5.05
C PRO A 253 20.79 -26.67 5.81
N ASP A 254 20.05 -26.16 6.78
CA ASP A 254 19.08 -26.95 7.56
C ASP A 254 17.91 -27.41 6.68
N ILE A 255 17.40 -26.53 5.81
CA ILE A 255 16.34 -26.85 4.85
C ILE A 255 16.85 -27.82 3.79
N ALA A 256 18.05 -27.58 3.24
CA ALA A 256 18.68 -28.48 2.28
C ALA A 256 18.88 -29.88 2.87
N ASN A 257 19.41 -29.98 4.10
CA ASN A 257 19.60 -31.25 4.79
C ASN A 257 18.28 -32.01 5.01
N LEU A 258 17.21 -31.28 5.36
CA LEU A 258 15.88 -31.86 5.53
C LEU A 258 15.30 -32.39 4.20
N ALA A 259 15.43 -31.63 3.12
CA ALA A 259 15.01 -32.06 1.78
C ALA A 259 15.78 -33.32 1.33
N ALA A 260 17.09 -33.34 1.52
CA ALA A 260 17.94 -34.50 1.21
C ALA A 260 17.56 -35.74 2.04
N TYR A 261 17.27 -35.56 3.34
CA TYR A 261 16.80 -36.65 4.20
C TYR A 261 15.46 -37.22 3.73
N ARG A 262 14.48 -36.36 3.42
CA ARG A 262 13.17 -36.79 2.91
C ARG A 262 13.30 -37.53 1.58
N GLY A 263 14.13 -37.03 0.67
CA GLY A 263 14.39 -37.69 -0.62
C GLY A 263 14.98 -39.09 -0.45
N ARG A 264 16.01 -39.25 0.39
CA ARG A 264 16.59 -40.57 0.69
C ARG A 264 15.56 -41.53 1.29
N LYS A 265 14.72 -41.04 2.20
CA LYS A 265 13.65 -41.85 2.82
C LYS A 265 12.62 -42.31 1.78
N MET A 266 12.21 -41.43 0.87
CA MET A 266 11.26 -41.79 -0.20
C MET A 266 11.81 -42.87 -1.14
N ILE A 267 13.09 -42.76 -1.52
CA ILE A 267 13.76 -43.78 -2.35
C ILE A 267 13.77 -45.14 -1.63
N GLN A 268 14.12 -45.18 -0.34
CA GLN A 268 14.12 -46.41 0.44
C GLN A 268 12.72 -47.03 0.56
N MET A 269 11.68 -46.19 0.73
CA MET A 269 10.30 -46.66 0.78
C MET A 269 9.84 -47.25 -0.55
N GLN A 270 10.19 -46.63 -1.68
CA GLN A 270 9.90 -47.15 -3.02
C GLN A 270 10.58 -48.51 -3.25
N GLN A 271 11.88 -48.61 -2.95
CA GLN A 271 12.63 -49.87 -3.08
C GLN A 271 12.05 -51.00 -2.22
N SER A 272 11.58 -50.67 -1.01
CA SER A 272 10.96 -51.64 -0.10
C SER A 272 9.60 -52.13 -0.61
N GLN A 273 8.80 -51.23 -1.20
CA GLN A 273 7.52 -51.58 -1.83
C GLN A 273 7.72 -52.44 -3.08
N ASP A 274 8.69 -52.10 -3.93
CA ASP A 274 9.00 -52.86 -5.14
C ASP A 274 9.48 -54.27 -4.79
N ALA A 275 10.38 -54.40 -3.80
CA ALA A 275 10.86 -55.69 -3.31
C ALA A 275 9.71 -56.56 -2.79
N THR A 276 8.80 -55.98 -1.98
CA THR A 276 7.63 -56.67 -1.44
C THR A 276 6.68 -57.11 -2.57
N THR A 277 6.44 -56.24 -3.55
CA THR A 277 5.58 -56.53 -4.70
C THR A 277 6.15 -57.68 -5.54
N GLN A 278 7.46 -57.68 -5.78
CA GLN A 278 8.14 -58.78 -6.49
C GLN A 278 8.04 -60.09 -5.72
N THR A 279 8.15 -60.09 -4.39
CA THR A 279 8.02 -61.32 -3.60
C THR A 279 6.60 -61.89 -3.67
N VAL A 280 5.58 -61.03 -3.63
CA VAL A 280 4.18 -61.44 -3.76
C VAL A 280 3.90 -62.02 -5.15
N LEU A 281 4.39 -61.38 -6.22
CA LEU A 281 4.24 -61.88 -7.59
C LEU A 281 4.91 -63.25 -7.78
N GLN A 282 6.15 -63.42 -7.29
CA GLN A 282 6.84 -64.72 -7.36
C GLN A 282 6.11 -65.82 -6.58
N ALA A 283 5.55 -65.49 -5.41
CA ALA A 283 4.75 -66.43 -4.63
C ALA A 283 3.46 -66.84 -5.37
N GLN A 284 2.80 -65.89 -6.05
CA GLN A 284 1.62 -66.17 -6.89
C GLN A 284 1.97 -67.02 -8.11
N GLU A 285 3.09 -66.75 -8.79
CA GLU A 285 3.57 -67.54 -9.93
C GLU A 285 3.92 -68.98 -9.52
N GLN A 286 4.57 -69.15 -8.37
CA GLN A 286 4.86 -70.49 -7.83
C GLN A 286 3.60 -71.26 -7.44
N GLN A 287 2.61 -70.58 -6.85
CA GLN A 287 1.31 -71.20 -6.56
C GLN A 287 0.60 -71.62 -7.85
N ALA A 288 0.55 -70.75 -8.86
CA ALA A 288 -0.05 -71.07 -10.16
C ALA A 288 0.67 -72.24 -10.86
N ALA A 289 2.00 -72.29 -10.81
CA ALA A 289 2.78 -73.40 -11.35
C ALA A 289 2.53 -74.72 -10.61
N ASN A 290 2.44 -74.69 -9.27
CA ASN A 290 2.12 -75.86 -8.46
C ASN A 290 0.70 -76.39 -8.74
N ASP A 291 -0.27 -75.50 -8.93
CA ASP A 291 -1.65 -75.89 -9.27
C ASP A 291 -1.77 -76.48 -10.68
N LEU A 292 -0.99 -75.95 -11.65
CA LEU A 292 -0.86 -76.54 -12.98
C LEU A 292 -0.20 -77.92 -12.96
N ALA A 293 0.86 -78.10 -12.16
CA ALA A 293 1.54 -79.39 -12.00
C ALA A 293 0.61 -80.45 -11.39
N LYS A 294 -0.19 -80.09 -10.37
CA LYS A 294 -1.21 -80.97 -9.80
C LYS A 294 -2.29 -81.37 -10.81
N LYS A 295 -2.73 -80.45 -11.67
CA LYS A 295 -3.68 -80.76 -12.75
C LYS A 295 -3.09 -81.73 -13.78
N HIS A 296 -1.81 -81.58 -14.13
CA HIS A 296 -1.13 -82.51 -15.03
C HIS A 296 -0.95 -83.90 -14.42
N HIS A 297 -0.64 -84.01 -13.13
CA HIS A 297 -0.48 -85.30 -12.46
C HIS A 297 -1.79 -86.10 -12.44
N ASN A 298 -2.93 -85.43 -12.18
CA ASN A 298 -4.26 -86.05 -12.22
C ASN A 298 -4.71 -86.48 -13.64
N TYR A 299 -4.02 -86.05 -14.70
CA TYR A 299 -4.33 -86.45 -16.08
C TYR A 299 -3.51 -87.68 -16.54
N VAL A 300 -2.42 -88.02 -15.84
CA VAL A 300 -1.54 -89.15 -16.18
C VAL A 300 -1.92 -90.43 -15.41
N ASP A 301 -2.53 -90.30 -14.22
CA ASP A 301 -3.09 -91.41 -13.44
C ASP A 301 -4.59 -91.65 -13.73
N GLY A 302 -5.06 -91.22 -14.91
CA GLY A 302 -6.37 -91.66 -15.41
C GLY A 302 -6.34 -93.18 -15.62
N PRO A 303 -7.35 -93.93 -15.14
CA PRO A 303 -7.35 -95.39 -15.25
C PRO A 303 -7.17 -95.79 -16.71
N GLY A 304 -6.07 -96.52 -16.97
CA GLY A 304 -5.85 -97.19 -18.24
C GLY A 304 -7.05 -98.09 -18.51
N PHE A 305 -7.77 -97.77 -19.59
CA PHE A 305 -8.63 -98.73 -20.28
C PHE A 305 -7.78 -99.71 -21.06
#